data_AF-A0ABC8L245-F1
#
_entry.id   AF-A0ABC8L245-F1
#
_cell.length_a   1.000
_cell.length_b   1.000
_cell.length_c   1.000
_cell.angle_alpha   90.00
_cell.angle_beta   90.00
_cell.angle_gamma   90.00
#
_symmetry.space_group_name_H-M   'P 1'
#
loop_
_entity.id
_entity.type
_entity.pdbx_description
1 polymer ?
#
loop_
_entity_poly.entity_id
_entity_poly.type
_entity_poly.pdbx_seq_one_letter_code
_entity_poly.pdbx_strand_id
1 'polypeptide(L)'
;MTNHRRAPSFNPTNGEDNAMFLDILHEAPLFGHRESRSLVGSCVYLFILAAYAVLAVGAPLILQPVQSLIPSLLCSCNVALLMLTGMFQQYFVNQVQKIRLQGYYSFSQKLKHVVRLPFAIMAYGTASMLLFMVWRPYVSVLPILTVQRFIMSVEAISAASFMIVFVGYVRQYNSVNSQPDVLNSLYSPLQPAALEGLRYHEAGRLSDQQMALLQYQRENLHYLSEEILRLQESLSKYEQSNGTSTPQVDLAHLVATRDQELRTLSAEVDQLHSELNLARSLISERDREIQHVRNTNNQYVAENERLRAILGEWSMRAAKLERALEVERITNVELRKKVSTLREQRQMQ
;
A
#
# COMPACT_ATOMS: atom_id res chain seq x y z
N MET A 1 14.96 -13.08 -62.21
CA MET A 1 15.24 -14.19 -61.29
C MET A 1 14.94 -13.75 -59.88
N THR A 2 13.82 -14.25 -59.38
CA THR A 2 13.27 -14.07 -58.03
C THR A 2 14.11 -14.79 -56.97
N ASN A 3 14.38 -14.14 -55.85
CA ASN A 3 14.58 -14.84 -54.57
C ASN A 3 14.03 -13.99 -53.43
N HIS A 4 12.84 -14.37 -52.97
CA HIS A 4 12.24 -13.97 -51.71
C HIS A 4 13.13 -14.43 -50.53
N ARG A 5 13.47 -13.52 -49.61
CA ARG A 5 13.76 -13.90 -48.22
C ARG A 5 12.69 -13.29 -47.32
N ARG A 6 11.94 -14.18 -46.67
CA ARG A 6 10.91 -13.92 -45.67
C ARG A 6 11.47 -13.07 -44.53
N ALA A 7 10.66 -12.11 -44.09
CA ALA A 7 10.74 -11.57 -42.74
C ALA A 7 10.51 -12.71 -41.72
N PRO A 8 11.31 -12.83 -40.65
CA PRO A 8 10.89 -13.59 -39.50
C PRO A 8 9.79 -12.78 -38.79
N SER A 9 8.60 -13.35 -38.77
CA SER A 9 7.47 -12.92 -37.97
C SER A 9 7.89 -12.79 -36.50
N PHE A 10 7.62 -11.62 -35.93
CA PHE A 10 7.65 -11.35 -34.50
C PHE A 10 6.65 -12.33 -33.83
N ASN A 11 7.16 -13.38 -33.19
CA ASN A 11 6.35 -14.19 -32.28
C ASN A 11 6.33 -13.47 -30.93
N PRO A 12 5.14 -13.16 -30.37
CA PRO A 12 5.04 -12.59 -29.03
C PRO A 12 5.23 -13.72 -28.01
N THR A 13 6.46 -13.95 -27.58
CA THR A 13 6.76 -14.72 -26.36
C THR A 13 6.35 -13.86 -25.16
N ASN A 14 5.05 -13.79 -24.87
CA ASN A 14 4.51 -12.97 -23.78
C ASN A 14 3.63 -13.78 -22.79
N GLY A 15 3.63 -15.11 -22.89
CA GLY A 15 2.88 -15.99 -21.99
C GLY A 15 3.75 -16.73 -20.98
N GLU A 16 4.86 -17.33 -21.44
CA GLU A 16 5.62 -18.32 -20.67
C GLU A 16 6.58 -17.68 -19.66
N ASP A 17 7.29 -16.60 -20.00
CA ASP A 17 8.19 -15.90 -19.07
C ASP A 17 7.41 -15.21 -17.93
N ASN A 18 6.22 -14.68 -18.25
CA ASN A 18 5.30 -14.13 -17.25
C ASN A 18 4.69 -15.24 -16.37
N ALA A 19 4.41 -16.41 -16.94
CA ALA A 19 3.92 -17.57 -16.17
C ALA A 19 5.01 -18.14 -15.25
N MET A 20 6.26 -18.20 -15.71
CA MET A 20 7.40 -18.70 -14.94
C MET A 20 7.75 -17.78 -13.77
N PHE A 21 7.70 -16.45 -13.96
CA PHE A 21 7.83 -15.50 -12.85
C PHE A 21 6.65 -15.53 -11.87
N LEU A 22 5.45 -15.89 -12.33
CA LEU A 22 4.29 -16.11 -11.45
C LEU A 22 4.44 -17.40 -10.63
N ASP A 23 4.93 -18.48 -11.23
CA ASP A 23 5.17 -19.76 -10.56
C ASP A 23 6.27 -19.65 -9.51
N ILE A 24 7.39 -19.01 -9.84
CA ILE A 24 8.52 -18.80 -8.92
C ILE A 24 8.15 -17.87 -7.75
N LEU A 25 7.23 -16.92 -7.92
CA LEU A 25 6.70 -16.11 -6.80
C LEU A 25 5.61 -16.81 -5.99
N HIS A 26 4.87 -17.76 -6.57
CA HIS A 26 3.98 -18.65 -5.83
C HIS A 26 4.77 -19.55 -4.86
N GLU A 27 6.04 -19.81 -5.20
CA GLU A 27 7.01 -20.58 -4.43
C GLU A 27 7.82 -19.74 -3.42
N ALA A 28 7.56 -18.44 -3.28
CA ALA A 28 8.17 -17.67 -2.20
C ALA A 28 7.68 -18.22 -0.83
N PRO A 29 8.54 -18.33 0.19
CA PRO A 29 8.21 -18.97 1.48
C PRO A 29 7.09 -18.25 2.26
N LEU A 30 6.57 -17.13 1.74
CA LEU A 30 5.38 -16.43 2.22
C LEU A 30 4.07 -17.22 2.02
N PHE A 31 4.03 -18.19 1.10
CA PHE A 31 2.89 -19.10 0.91
C PHE A 31 2.94 -20.35 1.80
N GLY A 32 3.90 -20.42 2.73
CA GLY A 32 3.93 -21.44 3.78
C GLY A 32 2.65 -21.39 4.63
N HIS A 33 1.71 -22.28 4.31
CA HIS A 33 0.50 -22.65 5.06
C HIS A 33 -0.15 -21.51 5.86
N ARG A 34 -1.07 -20.79 5.21
CA ARG A 34 -1.98 -19.82 5.86
C ARG A 34 -2.86 -20.54 6.88
N GLU A 35 -2.41 -20.65 8.13
CA GLU A 35 -3.28 -21.12 9.20
C GLU A 35 -4.38 -20.10 9.46
N SER A 36 -5.64 -20.54 9.32
CA SER A 36 -6.80 -19.75 9.67
C SER A 36 -6.68 -19.27 11.12
N ARG A 37 -6.64 -17.95 11.32
CA ARG A 37 -6.40 -17.41 12.65
C ARG A 37 -7.60 -17.65 13.55
N SER A 38 -7.36 -18.23 14.73
CA SER A 38 -8.42 -18.64 15.63
C SER A 38 -9.22 -17.42 16.14
N LEU A 39 -10.51 -17.38 15.81
CA LEU A 39 -11.48 -16.41 16.34
C LEU A 39 -11.80 -16.64 17.83
N VAL A 40 -11.27 -17.74 18.41
CA VAL A 40 -11.56 -18.19 19.77
C VAL A 40 -11.31 -17.09 20.80
N GLY A 41 -10.16 -16.42 20.75
CA GLY A 41 -9.85 -15.35 21.71
C GLY A 41 -10.81 -14.16 21.65
N SER A 42 -11.28 -13.82 20.44
CA SER A 42 -12.25 -12.73 20.25
C SER A 42 -13.67 -13.12 20.70
N CYS A 43 -14.09 -14.36 20.43
CA CYS A 43 -15.34 -14.91 20.93
C CYS A 43 -15.35 -14.98 22.46
N VAL A 44 -14.27 -15.46 23.08
CA VAL A 44 -14.14 -15.53 24.54
C VAL A 44 -14.28 -14.15 25.16
N TYR A 45 -13.63 -13.12 24.59
CA TYR A 45 -13.78 -11.75 25.08
C TYR A 45 -15.21 -11.21 24.93
N LEU A 46 -15.90 -11.50 23.82
CA LEU A 46 -17.32 -11.15 23.65
C LEU A 46 -18.22 -11.83 24.69
N PHE A 47 -17.96 -13.11 25.02
CA PHE A 47 -18.69 -13.81 26.08
C PHE A 47 -18.47 -13.18 27.46
N ILE A 48 -17.23 -12.81 27.78
CA ILE A 48 -16.89 -12.12 29.03
C ILE A 48 -17.63 -10.77 29.13
N LEU A 49 -17.67 -10.02 28.03
CA LEU A 49 -18.34 -8.73 27.99
C LEU A 49 -19.88 -8.86 28.08
N ALA A 50 -20.45 -9.90 27.46
CA ALA A 50 -21.87 -10.22 27.59
C ALA A 50 -22.23 -10.64 29.02
N ALA A 51 -21.40 -11.47 29.66
CA ALA A 51 -21.57 -11.85 31.06
C ALA A 51 -21.53 -10.62 31.98
N TYR A 52 -20.64 -9.65 31.69
CA TYR A 52 -20.57 -8.38 32.41
C TYR A 52 -21.83 -7.51 32.22
N ALA A 53 -22.36 -7.42 31.00
CA ALA A 53 -23.60 -6.69 30.74
C ALA A 53 -24.81 -7.34 31.47
N VAL A 54 -24.88 -8.66 31.50
CA VAL A 54 -25.90 -9.41 32.25
C VAL A 54 -25.75 -9.16 33.75
N LEU A 55 -24.52 -9.11 34.27
CA LEU A 55 -24.25 -8.75 35.67
C LEU A 55 -24.72 -7.33 36.00
N ALA A 56 -24.53 -6.37 35.09
CA ALA A 56 -24.96 -4.98 35.26
C ALA A 56 -26.48 -4.84 35.44
N VAL A 57 -27.22 -5.59 34.61
CA VAL A 57 -28.70 -5.60 34.59
C VAL A 57 -29.27 -6.48 35.71
N GLY A 58 -28.61 -7.59 36.02
CA GLY A 58 -29.03 -8.60 37.00
C GLY A 58 -28.62 -8.33 38.45
N ALA A 59 -27.66 -7.43 38.70
CA ALA A 59 -27.24 -7.01 40.04
C ALA A 59 -28.37 -6.63 41.03
N PRO A 60 -29.47 -5.91 40.65
CA PRO A 60 -30.55 -5.61 41.58
C PRO A 60 -31.38 -6.84 41.99
N LEU A 61 -31.45 -7.86 41.13
CA LEU A 61 -32.26 -9.06 41.34
C LEU A 61 -31.50 -10.11 42.15
N ILE A 62 -30.20 -10.26 41.88
CA ILE A 62 -29.35 -11.30 42.47
C ILE A 62 -28.81 -10.89 43.86
N LEU A 63 -28.53 -9.60 44.07
CA LEU A 63 -27.98 -9.06 45.33
C LEU A 63 -28.98 -8.28 46.19
N GLN A 64 -30.28 -8.60 46.08
CA GLN A 64 -31.30 -8.10 47.02
C GLN A 64 -30.92 -8.16 48.52
N PRO A 65 -30.22 -9.21 49.03
CA PRO A 65 -29.91 -9.28 50.46
C PRO A 65 -28.79 -8.32 50.94
N VAL A 66 -28.01 -7.69 50.05
CA VAL A 66 -26.81 -6.90 50.45
C VAL A 66 -26.71 -5.58 49.68
N GLN A 67 -27.76 -4.76 49.77
CA GLN A 67 -27.94 -3.52 48.98
C GLN A 67 -26.86 -2.44 49.19
N SER A 68 -26.19 -2.41 50.35
CA SER A 68 -25.17 -1.40 50.66
C SER A 68 -23.81 -1.65 49.99
N LEU A 69 -23.48 -2.91 49.68
CA LEU A 69 -22.18 -3.31 49.11
C LEU A 69 -22.20 -3.37 47.57
N ILE A 70 -23.38 -3.32 46.95
CA ILE A 70 -23.56 -3.37 45.48
C ILE A 70 -22.68 -2.36 44.73
N PRO A 71 -22.62 -1.04 45.08
CA PRO A 71 -21.82 -0.09 44.32
C PRO A 71 -20.31 -0.36 44.40
N SER A 72 -19.82 -0.81 45.56
CA SER A 72 -18.41 -1.17 45.76
C SER A 72 -18.02 -2.45 45.02
N LEU A 73 -18.90 -3.46 45.00
CA LEU A 73 -18.73 -4.70 44.24
C LEU A 73 -18.76 -4.46 42.72
N LEU A 74 -19.66 -3.60 42.24
CA LEU A 74 -19.70 -3.22 40.84
C LEU A 74 -18.43 -2.42 40.45
N CYS A 75 -17.88 -1.62 41.37
CA CYS A 75 -16.63 -0.90 41.14
C CYS A 75 -15.41 -1.83 41.07
N SER A 76 -15.29 -2.79 41.99
CA SER A 76 -14.21 -3.77 41.93
C SER A 76 -14.31 -4.66 40.70
N CYS A 77 -15.50 -5.07 40.31
CA CYS A 77 -15.75 -5.81 39.07
C CYS A 77 -15.30 -5.02 37.83
N ASN A 78 -15.58 -3.71 37.79
CA ASN A 78 -15.19 -2.87 36.67
C ASN A 78 -13.66 -2.72 36.53
N VAL A 79 -12.96 -2.58 37.67
CA VAL A 79 -11.49 -2.57 37.71
C VAL A 79 -10.90 -3.92 37.29
N ALA A 80 -11.50 -5.03 37.71
CA ALA A 80 -11.07 -6.37 37.31
C ALA A 80 -11.22 -6.58 35.78
N LEU A 81 -12.29 -6.04 35.19
CA LEU A 81 -12.49 -6.08 33.75
C LEU A 81 -11.55 -5.17 32.98
N LEU A 82 -11.17 -4.02 33.53
CA LEU A 82 -10.13 -3.18 32.94
C LEU A 82 -8.79 -3.93 32.88
N MET A 83 -8.41 -4.63 33.96
CA MET A 83 -7.21 -5.48 33.98
C MET A 83 -7.30 -6.60 32.94
N LEU A 84 -8.43 -7.31 32.88
CA LEU A 84 -8.67 -8.38 31.93
C LEU A 84 -8.62 -7.86 30.47
N THR A 85 -9.21 -6.70 30.21
CA THR A 85 -9.19 -6.03 28.90
C THR A 85 -7.77 -5.62 28.50
N GLY A 86 -6.93 -5.20 29.45
CA GLY A 86 -5.52 -4.92 29.21
C GLY A 86 -4.73 -6.15 28.75
N MET A 87 -4.96 -7.31 29.38
CA MET A 87 -4.34 -8.58 28.95
C MET A 87 -4.80 -8.99 27.55
N PHE A 88 -6.10 -8.89 27.26
CA PHE A 88 -6.64 -9.17 25.93
C PHE A 88 -6.13 -8.19 24.88
N GLN A 89 -5.91 -6.91 25.20
CA GLN A 89 -5.31 -5.95 24.29
C GLN A 89 -3.89 -6.38 23.90
N GLN A 90 -3.05 -6.80 24.84
CA GLN A 90 -1.70 -7.27 24.54
C GLN A 90 -1.71 -8.51 23.64
N TYR A 91 -2.66 -9.42 23.89
CA TYR A 91 -2.93 -10.56 23.02
C TYR A 91 -3.32 -10.11 21.60
N PHE A 92 -4.26 -9.18 21.44
CA PHE A 92 -4.68 -8.70 20.12
C PHE A 92 -3.58 -7.93 19.39
N VAL A 93 -2.76 -7.14 20.08
CA VAL A 93 -1.60 -6.45 19.48
C VAL A 93 -0.60 -7.46 18.93
N ASN A 94 -0.29 -8.51 19.70
CA ASN A 94 0.54 -9.60 19.23
C ASN A 94 -0.08 -10.30 18.02
N GLN A 95 -1.41 -10.46 18.02
CA GLN A 95 -2.10 -11.05 16.87
C GLN A 95 -1.94 -10.17 15.62
N VAL A 96 -2.17 -8.86 15.72
CA VAL A 96 -2.00 -7.90 14.62
C VAL A 96 -0.55 -7.83 14.13
N GLN A 97 0.43 -7.95 15.03
CA GLN A 97 1.85 -7.94 14.67
C GLN A 97 2.23 -9.14 13.81
N LYS A 98 1.71 -10.35 14.08
CA LYS A 98 1.95 -11.47 13.15
C LYS A 98 1.19 -11.31 11.82
N ILE A 99 0.02 -10.67 11.79
CA ILE A 99 -0.67 -10.36 10.51
C ILE A 99 0.17 -9.38 9.68
N ARG A 100 0.81 -8.42 10.35
CA ARG A 100 1.72 -7.46 9.71
C ARG A 100 2.90 -8.16 9.05
N LEU A 101 3.52 -9.12 9.74
CA LEU A 101 4.64 -9.93 9.24
C LEU A 101 4.26 -10.83 8.04
N GLN A 102 2.97 -11.09 7.82
CA GLN A 102 2.46 -11.82 6.65
C GLN A 102 2.26 -10.93 5.40
N GLY A 103 2.64 -9.66 5.44
CA GLY A 103 2.58 -8.76 4.27
C GLY A 103 1.25 -8.04 4.05
N TYR A 104 0.33 -8.07 5.02
CA TYR A 104 -0.95 -7.33 4.96
C TYR A 104 -0.85 -5.97 5.66
N TYR A 105 -0.05 -5.07 5.10
CA TYR A 105 0.30 -3.79 5.74
C TYR A 105 -0.90 -2.84 5.88
N SER A 106 -1.66 -2.60 4.80
CA SER A 106 -2.79 -1.66 4.78
C SER A 106 -3.88 -2.08 5.78
N PHE A 107 -4.10 -3.39 5.86
CA PHE A 107 -5.03 -4.03 6.77
C PHE A 107 -4.54 -3.95 8.22
N SER A 108 -3.26 -4.20 8.47
CA SER A 108 -2.65 -4.09 9.80
C SER A 108 -2.72 -2.67 10.36
N GLN A 109 -2.51 -1.64 9.53
CA GLN A 109 -2.57 -0.25 9.97
C GLN A 109 -3.97 0.19 10.40
N LYS A 110 -5.01 -0.24 9.66
CA LYS A 110 -6.41 -0.02 10.06
C LYS A 110 -6.76 -0.81 11.32
N LEU A 111 -6.31 -2.06 11.42
CA LEU A 111 -6.60 -2.94 12.55
C LEU A 111 -5.90 -2.49 13.85
N LYS A 112 -4.69 -1.93 13.76
CA LYS A 112 -3.93 -1.38 14.90
C LYS A 112 -4.70 -0.29 15.64
N HIS A 113 -5.41 0.59 14.91
CA HIS A 113 -6.24 1.63 15.51
C HIS A 113 -7.49 1.04 16.16
N VAL A 114 -8.14 0.08 15.49
CA VAL A 114 -9.35 -0.59 16.00
C VAL A 114 -9.07 -1.39 17.28
N VAL A 115 -7.90 -2.03 17.41
CA VAL A 115 -7.54 -2.84 18.59
C VAL A 115 -7.31 -2.01 19.86
N ARG A 116 -6.95 -0.72 19.75
CA ARG A 116 -6.70 0.14 20.92
C ARG A 116 -7.99 0.77 21.49
N LEU A 117 -9.07 0.80 20.72
CA LEU A 117 -10.34 1.45 21.11
C LEU A 117 -11.07 0.79 22.29
N PRO A 118 -11.20 -0.56 22.39
CA PRO A 118 -11.91 -1.19 23.49
C PRO A 118 -11.29 -0.88 24.85
N PHE A 119 -9.96 -0.87 24.94
CA PHE A 119 -9.27 -0.52 26.19
C PHE A 119 -9.43 0.95 26.56
N ALA A 120 -9.35 1.86 25.58
CA ALA A 120 -9.57 3.28 25.84
C ALA A 120 -10.99 3.51 26.39
N ILE A 121 -11.99 2.88 25.79
CA ILE A 121 -13.40 2.96 26.23
C ILE A 121 -13.55 2.44 27.66
N MET A 122 -12.94 1.29 27.98
CA MET A 122 -13.01 0.74 29.34
C MET A 122 -12.28 1.65 30.36
N ALA A 123 -11.15 2.24 29.98
CA ALA A 123 -10.42 3.19 30.82
C ALA A 123 -11.19 4.49 31.07
N TYR A 124 -11.88 5.03 30.06
CA TYR A 124 -12.74 6.19 30.23
C TYR A 124 -14.00 5.88 31.05
N GLY A 125 -14.61 4.71 30.87
CA GLY A 125 -15.78 4.25 31.64
C GLY A 125 -15.47 4.10 33.13
N THR A 126 -14.40 3.37 33.45
CA THR A 126 -13.91 3.22 34.83
C THR A 126 -13.49 4.56 35.47
N ALA A 127 -12.80 5.44 34.74
CA ALA A 127 -12.44 6.77 35.24
C ALA A 127 -13.68 7.63 35.53
N SER A 128 -14.68 7.62 34.66
CA SER A 128 -15.96 8.31 34.87
C SER A 128 -16.69 7.76 36.10
N MET A 129 -16.63 6.45 36.32
CA MET A 129 -17.28 5.79 37.44
C MET A 129 -16.62 6.14 38.79
N LEU A 130 -15.28 6.18 38.82
CA LEU A 130 -14.52 6.63 39.99
C LEU A 130 -14.74 8.14 40.28
N LEU A 131 -14.75 8.97 39.24
CA LEU A 131 -15.03 10.40 39.38
C LEU A 131 -16.42 10.64 39.98
N PHE A 132 -17.42 9.89 39.53
CA PHE A 132 -18.78 9.98 40.07
C PHE A 132 -18.87 9.49 41.54
N MET A 133 -18.09 8.47 41.92
CA MET A 133 -17.98 8.05 43.32
C MET A 133 -17.35 9.13 44.22
N VAL A 134 -16.36 9.87 43.72
CA VAL A 134 -15.71 10.96 44.47
C VAL A 134 -16.61 12.20 44.59
N TRP A 135 -17.39 12.52 43.54
CA TRP A 135 -18.27 13.70 43.50
C TRP A 135 -19.60 13.54 44.25
N ARG A 136 -19.78 12.40 44.94
CA ARG A 136 -20.95 12.02 45.76
C ARG A 136 -21.57 13.16 46.61
N PRO A 137 -20.80 14.00 47.35
CA PRO A 137 -21.42 14.97 48.25
C PRO A 137 -22.08 16.17 47.55
N TYR A 138 -21.82 16.40 46.25
CA TYR A 138 -22.27 17.60 45.54
C TYR A 138 -23.45 17.38 44.58
N VAL A 139 -23.76 16.13 44.19
CA VAL A 139 -24.81 15.82 43.19
C VAL A 139 -25.80 14.80 43.77
N SER A 140 -26.86 15.28 44.43
CA SER A 140 -27.86 14.44 45.11
C SER A 140 -29.05 14.04 44.22
N VAL A 141 -29.02 14.35 42.92
CA VAL A 141 -30.22 14.30 42.05
C VAL A 141 -30.54 12.89 41.52
N LEU A 142 -29.57 11.97 41.48
CA LEU A 142 -29.77 10.61 40.96
C LEU A 142 -29.19 9.53 41.89
N PRO A 143 -29.87 8.37 42.06
CA PRO A 143 -29.33 7.26 42.83
C PRO A 143 -28.06 6.71 42.17
N ILE A 144 -26.98 6.59 42.98
CA ILE A 144 -25.62 6.20 42.55
C ILE A 144 -25.63 4.92 41.70
N LEU A 145 -26.42 3.95 42.13
CA LEU A 145 -26.57 2.65 41.48
C LEU A 145 -27.13 2.75 40.06
N THR A 146 -28.02 3.70 39.80
CA THR A 146 -28.63 3.89 38.46
C THR A 146 -27.67 4.55 37.50
N VAL A 147 -26.89 5.53 37.96
CA VAL A 147 -25.86 6.18 37.13
C VAL A 147 -24.72 5.20 36.83
N GLN A 148 -24.27 4.44 37.82
CA GLN A 148 -23.22 3.43 37.66
C GLN A 148 -23.61 2.36 36.64
N ARG A 149 -24.87 1.91 36.66
CA ARG A 149 -25.41 0.95 35.67
C ARG A 149 -25.50 1.54 34.28
N PHE A 150 -25.93 2.80 34.17
CA PHE A 150 -26.00 3.47 32.87
C PHE A 150 -24.61 3.52 32.22
N ILE A 151 -23.59 3.98 32.96
CA ILE A 151 -22.20 4.02 32.50
C ILE A 151 -21.72 2.61 32.09
N MET A 152 -21.92 1.62 32.95
CA MET A 152 -21.53 0.22 32.71
C MET A 152 -22.20 -0.41 31.48
N SER A 153 -23.49 -0.12 31.26
CA SER A 153 -24.23 -0.61 30.09
C SER A 153 -23.76 0.06 28.79
N VAL A 154 -23.50 1.36 28.82
CA VAL A 154 -23.00 2.12 27.67
C VAL A 154 -21.57 1.68 27.32
N GLU A 155 -20.72 1.46 28.32
CA GLU A 155 -19.36 0.94 28.20
C GLU A 155 -19.35 -0.47 27.59
N ALA A 156 -20.21 -1.37 28.09
CA ALA A 156 -20.33 -2.72 27.56
C ALA A 156 -20.85 -2.75 26.11
N ILE A 157 -21.88 -1.95 25.78
CA ILE A 157 -22.44 -1.90 24.42
C ILE A 157 -21.40 -1.33 23.44
N SER A 158 -20.69 -0.27 23.83
CA SER A 158 -19.67 0.34 22.98
C SER A 158 -18.48 -0.61 22.77
N ALA A 159 -17.93 -1.21 23.83
CA ALA A 159 -16.86 -2.20 23.70
C ALA A 159 -17.30 -3.43 22.87
N ALA A 160 -18.56 -3.89 23.01
CA ALA A 160 -19.11 -5.00 22.22
C ALA A 160 -19.14 -4.64 20.73
N SER A 161 -19.59 -3.42 20.42
CA SER A 161 -19.68 -2.95 19.04
C SER A 161 -18.32 -2.93 18.33
N PHE A 162 -17.25 -2.47 18.99
CA PHE A 162 -15.89 -2.48 18.44
C PHE A 162 -15.34 -3.90 18.27
N MET A 163 -15.69 -4.82 19.16
CA MET A 163 -15.31 -6.24 19.02
C MET A 163 -16.04 -6.93 17.88
N ILE A 164 -17.31 -6.63 17.65
CA ILE A 164 -18.05 -7.14 16.48
C ILE A 164 -17.42 -6.63 15.18
N VAL A 165 -17.04 -5.34 15.14
CA VAL A 165 -16.30 -4.77 14.01
C VAL A 165 -14.94 -5.48 13.82
N PHE A 166 -14.20 -5.73 14.90
CA PHE A 166 -12.94 -6.48 14.84
C PHE A 166 -13.13 -7.92 14.32
N VAL A 167 -14.13 -8.65 14.81
CA VAL A 167 -14.48 -9.99 14.31
C VAL A 167 -14.89 -9.93 12.85
N GLY A 168 -15.65 -8.90 12.44
CA GLY A 168 -16.01 -8.66 11.05
C GLY A 168 -14.79 -8.47 10.16
N TYR A 169 -13.82 -7.67 10.60
CA TYR A 169 -12.54 -7.50 9.90
C TYR A 169 -11.74 -8.80 9.84
N VAL A 170 -11.62 -9.56 10.92
CA VAL A 170 -10.90 -10.85 10.92
C VAL A 170 -11.61 -11.88 10.06
N ARG A 171 -12.95 -11.91 10.03
CA ARG A 171 -13.72 -12.76 9.12
C ARG A 171 -13.53 -12.34 7.67
N GLN A 172 -13.55 -11.04 7.37
CA GLN A 172 -13.26 -10.52 6.05
C GLN A 172 -11.84 -10.88 5.62
N TYR A 173 -10.87 -10.76 6.53
CA TYR A 173 -9.50 -11.23 6.31
C TYR A 173 -9.44 -12.74 6.03
N ASN A 174 -10.24 -13.55 6.72
CA ASN A 174 -10.27 -15.00 6.53
C ASN A 174 -11.04 -15.40 5.26
N SER A 175 -12.02 -14.61 4.82
CA SER A 175 -12.83 -14.88 3.63
C SER A 175 -12.20 -14.36 2.34
N VAL A 176 -11.41 -13.29 2.42
CA VAL A 176 -10.71 -12.73 1.28
C VAL A 176 -9.51 -13.63 0.97
N ASN A 177 -9.58 -14.37 -0.14
CA ASN A 177 -8.49 -15.17 -0.70
C ASN A 177 -7.50 -14.32 -1.53
N SER A 178 -7.53 -13.00 -1.37
CA SER A 178 -6.70 -12.09 -2.15
C SER A 178 -5.24 -12.13 -1.69
N GLN A 179 -4.35 -12.06 -2.67
CA GLN A 179 -2.90 -11.95 -2.52
C GLN A 179 -2.52 -10.83 -1.54
N PRO A 180 -1.37 -10.94 -0.85
CA PRO A 180 -0.96 -9.93 0.13
C PRO A 180 -0.83 -8.57 -0.56
N ASP A 181 -1.38 -7.52 0.06
CA ASP A 181 -1.42 -6.14 -0.47
C ASP A 181 -0.05 -5.60 -0.91
N VAL A 182 1.03 -6.16 -0.33
CA VAL A 182 2.42 -5.85 -0.70
C VAL A 182 2.75 -6.29 -2.13
N LEU A 183 2.16 -7.38 -2.65
CA LEU A 183 2.33 -7.74 -4.06
C LEU A 183 1.65 -6.71 -4.98
N ASN A 184 0.43 -6.28 -4.67
CA ASN A 184 -0.26 -5.26 -5.47
C ASN A 184 0.51 -3.92 -5.48
N SER A 185 1.13 -3.55 -4.36
CA SER A 185 1.96 -2.34 -4.27
C SER A 185 3.37 -2.50 -4.86
N LEU A 186 3.87 -3.72 -5.07
CA LEU A 186 5.09 -4.01 -5.82
C LEU A 186 4.81 -4.09 -7.33
N TYR A 187 3.66 -4.60 -7.75
CA TYR A 187 3.24 -4.67 -9.16
C TYR A 187 2.80 -3.31 -9.72
N SER A 188 2.15 -2.46 -8.92
CA SER A 188 1.70 -1.12 -9.35
C SER A 188 2.83 -0.17 -9.81
N PRO A 189 4.03 -0.12 -9.19
CA PRO A 189 5.17 0.66 -9.67
C PRO A 189 5.84 0.09 -10.92
N LEU A 190 5.69 -1.21 -11.20
CA LEU A 190 6.24 -1.86 -12.39
C LEU A 190 5.32 -1.75 -13.62
N GLN A 191 4.08 -1.27 -13.46
CA GLN A 191 3.18 -1.03 -14.57
C GLN A 191 3.48 0.33 -15.25
N PRO A 192 4.01 0.36 -16.49
CA PRO A 192 4.48 1.60 -17.13
C PRO A 192 3.35 2.62 -17.42
N ALA A 193 2.09 2.21 -17.35
CA ALA A 193 0.94 3.05 -17.72
C ALA A 193 0.38 3.93 -16.58
N ALA A 194 0.73 3.66 -15.31
CA ALA A 194 0.20 4.40 -14.16
C ALA A 194 1.07 5.61 -13.74
N LEU A 195 2.32 5.67 -14.20
CA LEU A 195 3.33 6.62 -13.75
C LEU A 195 3.14 8.04 -14.33
N GLU A 196 2.51 8.18 -15.50
CA GLU A 196 2.39 9.48 -16.18
C GLU A 196 1.23 10.34 -15.64
N GLY A 197 0.18 9.71 -15.10
CA GLY A 197 -1.01 10.41 -14.58
C GLY A 197 -0.96 10.78 -13.09
N LEU A 198 -0.11 10.10 -12.30
CA LEU A 198 -0.07 10.19 -10.83
C LEU A 198 0.99 11.17 -10.28
N ARG A 199 1.66 11.93 -11.16
CA ARG A 199 2.84 12.72 -10.79
C ARG A 199 2.54 14.03 -10.04
N TYR A 200 1.27 14.44 -9.98
CA TYR A 200 0.90 15.77 -9.47
C TYR A 200 0.00 15.78 -8.21
N HIS A 201 -0.56 14.65 -7.77
CA HIS A 201 -1.47 14.64 -6.60
C HIS A 201 -1.12 13.62 -5.50
N GLU A 202 -0.24 12.64 -5.74
CA GLU A 202 -0.02 11.52 -4.82
C GLU A 202 1.44 11.28 -4.38
N ALA A 203 2.36 12.20 -4.73
CA ALA A 203 3.79 12.09 -4.37
C ALA A 203 4.04 11.93 -2.85
N GLY A 204 3.21 12.56 -1.99
CA GLY A 204 3.32 12.40 -0.53
C GLY A 204 2.75 11.08 0.00
N ARG A 205 1.70 10.54 -0.61
CA ARG A 205 1.12 9.25 -0.20
C ARG A 205 1.98 8.07 -0.65
N LEU A 206 2.67 8.25 -1.78
CA LEU A 206 3.58 7.27 -2.35
C LEU A 206 4.90 7.19 -1.58
N SER A 207 5.45 8.31 -1.09
CA SER A 207 6.62 8.31 -0.19
C SER A 207 6.32 7.66 1.15
N ASP A 208 5.14 7.90 1.73
CA ASP A 208 4.72 7.25 2.99
C ASP A 208 4.55 5.75 2.80
N GLN A 209 4.03 5.32 1.65
CA GLN A 209 3.89 3.92 1.29
C GLN A 209 5.25 3.23 1.03
N GLN A 210 6.22 3.94 0.46
CA GLN A 210 7.60 3.46 0.28
C GLN A 210 8.36 3.37 1.61
N MET A 211 8.22 4.36 2.50
CA MET A 211 8.78 4.33 3.86
C MET A 211 8.20 3.16 4.67
N ALA A 212 6.88 2.96 4.56
CA ALA A 212 6.17 1.83 5.18
C ALA A 212 6.69 0.46 4.70
N LEU A 213 6.96 0.33 3.40
CA LEU A 213 7.48 -0.91 2.81
C LEU A 213 8.93 -1.18 3.26
N LEU A 214 9.79 -0.15 3.26
CA LEU A 214 11.16 -0.28 3.78
C LEU A 214 11.16 -0.69 5.26
N GLN A 215 10.26 -0.10 6.04
CA GLN A 215 10.11 -0.45 7.45
C GLN A 215 9.59 -1.87 7.65
N TYR A 216 8.67 -2.34 6.79
CA TYR A 216 8.23 -3.73 6.77
C TYR A 216 9.37 -4.70 6.42
N GLN A 217 10.16 -4.41 5.39
CA GLN A 217 11.29 -5.24 4.99
C GLN A 217 12.34 -5.31 6.11
N ARG A 218 12.65 -4.17 6.75
CA ARG A 218 13.59 -4.11 7.88
C ARG A 218 13.12 -4.93 9.07
N GLU A 219 11.83 -4.82 9.43
CA GLU A 219 11.26 -5.58 10.54
C GLU A 219 11.17 -7.08 10.24
N ASN A 220 10.88 -7.46 9.00
CA ASN A 220 10.86 -8.86 8.59
C ASN A 220 12.27 -9.47 8.62
N LEU A 221 13.28 -8.74 8.14
CA LEU A 221 14.69 -9.14 8.25
C LEU A 221 15.12 -9.30 9.71
N HIS A 222 14.71 -8.37 10.58
CA HIS A 222 15.01 -8.47 12.01
C HIS A 222 14.36 -9.70 12.64
N TYR A 223 13.08 -9.97 12.33
CA TYR A 223 12.36 -11.14 12.83
C TYR A 223 13.00 -12.44 12.34
N LEU A 224 13.33 -12.55 11.05
CA LEU A 224 14.05 -13.71 10.52
C LEU A 224 15.41 -13.89 11.22
N SER A 225 16.15 -12.80 11.47
CA SER A 225 17.44 -12.88 12.17
C SER A 225 17.29 -13.43 13.60
N GLU A 226 16.23 -13.01 14.31
CA GLU A 226 15.95 -13.44 15.68
C GLU A 226 15.52 -14.92 15.71
N GLU A 227 14.70 -15.34 14.74
CA GLU A 227 14.28 -16.74 14.64
C GLU A 227 15.45 -17.66 14.25
N ILE A 228 16.34 -17.21 13.36
CA ILE A 228 17.58 -17.94 13.03
C ILE A 228 18.44 -18.10 14.29
N LEU A 229 18.63 -17.04 15.08
CA LEU A 229 19.38 -17.11 16.34
C LEU A 229 18.74 -18.07 17.33
N ARG A 230 17.40 -18.08 17.43
CA ARG A 230 16.64 -19.02 18.26
C ARG A 230 16.81 -20.46 17.81
N LEU A 231 16.75 -20.70 16.50
CA LEU A 231 16.95 -22.02 15.91
C LEU A 231 18.39 -22.49 16.14
N GLN A 232 19.38 -21.61 15.98
CA GLN A 232 20.78 -21.88 16.32
C GLN A 232 20.96 -22.23 17.81
N GLU A 233 20.29 -21.51 18.71
CA GLU A 233 20.31 -21.81 20.14
C GLU A 233 19.62 -23.14 20.47
N SER A 234 18.53 -23.47 19.77
CA SER A 234 17.84 -24.76 19.94
C SER A 234 18.68 -25.93 19.42
N LEU A 235 19.41 -25.72 18.33
CA LEU A 235 20.29 -26.70 17.72
C LEU A 235 21.55 -26.91 18.57
N SER A 236 22.13 -25.84 19.12
CA SER A 236 23.27 -25.95 20.04
C SER A 236 22.89 -26.66 21.35
N LYS A 237 21.68 -26.40 21.88
CA LYS A 237 21.15 -27.14 23.04
C LYS A 237 20.93 -28.62 22.73
N TYR A 238 20.48 -28.95 21.52
CA TYR A 238 20.32 -30.32 21.08
C TYR A 238 21.68 -31.03 20.89
N GLU A 239 22.67 -30.33 20.33
CA GLU A 239 24.05 -30.81 20.15
C GLU A 239 24.74 -31.07 21.49
N GLN A 240 24.55 -30.17 22.47
CA GLN A 240 25.10 -30.33 23.82
C GLN A 240 24.41 -31.44 24.64
N SER A 241 23.16 -31.80 24.30
CA SER A 241 22.40 -32.87 24.96
C SER A 241 22.70 -34.28 24.45
N ASN A 242 23.28 -34.43 23.24
CA ASN A 242 23.37 -35.72 22.53
C ASN A 242 24.79 -36.29 22.43
N GLY A 243 25.64 -36.05 23.43
CA GLY A 243 27.04 -36.52 23.49
C GLY A 243 27.28 -38.04 23.53
N THR A 244 26.49 -38.88 22.86
CA THR A 244 26.68 -40.34 22.78
C THR A 244 26.64 -40.86 21.33
N SER A 245 27.63 -40.37 20.56
CA SER A 245 28.53 -41.11 19.64
C SER A 245 28.02 -42.11 18.58
N THR A 246 26.79 -42.02 18.07
CA THR A 246 26.40 -42.81 16.87
C THR A 246 25.74 -42.08 15.69
N PRO A 247 25.17 -40.86 15.78
CA PRO A 247 24.63 -40.15 14.59
C PRO A 247 25.56 -39.08 13.98
N GLN A 248 26.79 -38.90 14.50
CA GLN A 248 27.65 -37.75 14.16
C GLN A 248 28.23 -37.79 12.73
N VAL A 249 28.47 -38.98 12.18
CA VAL A 249 29.04 -39.14 10.81
C VAL A 249 27.98 -38.82 9.75
N ASP A 250 26.73 -39.20 9.98
CA ASP A 250 25.63 -38.98 9.04
C ASP A 250 25.19 -37.50 9.03
N LEU A 251 25.21 -36.86 10.22
CA LEU A 251 24.96 -35.42 10.32
C LEU A 251 26.08 -34.58 9.69
N ALA A 252 27.35 -34.98 9.85
CA ALA A 252 28.46 -34.29 9.20
C ALA A 252 28.37 -34.37 7.67
N HIS A 253 27.96 -35.52 7.12
CA HIS A 253 27.75 -35.68 5.68
C HIS A 253 26.55 -34.87 5.18
N LEU A 254 25.45 -34.82 5.94
CA LEU A 254 24.29 -33.99 5.61
C LEU A 254 24.62 -32.50 5.65
N VAL A 255 25.37 -32.06 6.67
CA VAL A 255 25.84 -30.67 6.80
C VAL A 255 26.79 -30.31 5.66
N ALA A 256 27.72 -31.19 5.29
CA ALA A 256 28.59 -30.99 4.14
C ALA A 256 27.80 -30.90 2.83
N THR A 257 26.72 -31.68 2.69
CA THR A 257 25.82 -31.61 1.52
C THR A 257 25.08 -30.28 1.47
N ARG A 258 24.52 -29.80 2.59
CA ARG A 258 23.84 -28.49 2.64
C ARG A 258 24.78 -27.31 2.44
N ASP A 259 26.01 -27.39 2.96
CA ASP A 259 27.04 -26.37 2.76
C ASP A 259 27.47 -26.30 1.28
N GLN A 260 27.50 -27.44 0.59
CA GLN A 260 27.71 -27.47 -0.85
C GLN A 260 26.54 -26.84 -1.63
N GLU A 261 25.30 -27.14 -1.26
CA GLU A 261 24.11 -26.50 -1.85
C GLU A 261 24.09 -24.98 -1.63
N LEU A 262 24.52 -24.51 -0.46
CA LEU A 262 24.63 -23.08 -0.19
C LEU A 262 25.71 -22.42 -1.04
N ARG A 263 26.84 -23.08 -1.30
CA ARG A 263 27.87 -22.55 -2.21
C ARG A 263 27.38 -22.48 -3.66
N THR A 264 26.62 -23.48 -4.12
CA THR A 264 26.06 -23.44 -5.47
C THR A 264 24.99 -22.36 -5.61
N LEU A 265 24.08 -22.25 -4.63
CA LEU A 265 23.09 -21.17 -4.58
C LEU A 265 23.74 -19.79 -4.50
N SER A 266 24.83 -19.64 -3.74
CA SER A 266 25.58 -18.37 -3.68
C SER A 266 26.17 -18.00 -5.05
N ALA A 267 26.72 -18.97 -5.77
CA ALA A 267 27.26 -18.73 -7.12
C ALA A 267 26.15 -18.34 -8.12
N GLU A 268 24.98 -18.96 -8.02
CA GLU A 268 23.80 -18.59 -8.83
C GLU A 268 23.30 -17.17 -8.52
N VAL A 269 23.27 -16.79 -7.23
CA VAL A 269 22.91 -15.43 -6.80
C VAL A 269 23.90 -14.41 -7.35
N ASP A 270 25.20 -14.69 -7.28
CA ASP A 270 26.24 -13.80 -7.82
C ASP A 270 26.11 -13.68 -9.35
N GLN A 271 25.78 -14.77 -10.04
CA GLN A 271 25.52 -14.76 -11.48
C GLN A 271 24.29 -13.89 -11.81
N LEU A 272 23.16 -14.10 -11.13
CA LEU A 272 21.95 -13.28 -11.34
C LEU A 272 22.20 -11.80 -11.02
N HIS A 273 23.02 -11.52 -10.01
CA HIS A 273 23.42 -10.15 -9.68
C HIS A 273 24.23 -9.51 -10.82
N SER A 274 25.12 -10.28 -11.44
CA SER A 274 25.88 -9.82 -12.61
C SER A 274 25.00 -9.56 -13.83
N GLU A 275 24.01 -10.42 -14.08
CA GLU A 275 23.02 -10.27 -15.16
C GLU A 275 22.11 -9.06 -14.93
N LEU A 276 21.69 -8.82 -13.69
CA LEU A 276 20.91 -7.64 -13.32
C LEU A 276 21.71 -6.34 -13.51
N ASN A 277 23.01 -6.36 -13.17
CA ASN A 277 23.89 -5.22 -13.40
C ASN A 277 24.09 -4.95 -14.89
N LEU A 278 24.18 -6.00 -15.72
CA LEU A 278 24.22 -5.89 -17.17
C LEU A 278 22.90 -5.34 -17.72
N ALA A 279 21.75 -5.84 -17.27
CA ALA A 279 20.45 -5.32 -17.70
C ALA A 279 20.29 -3.83 -17.34
N ARG A 280 20.73 -3.43 -16.15
CA ARG A 280 20.72 -2.03 -15.72
C ARG A 280 21.65 -1.15 -16.57
N SER A 281 22.82 -1.65 -16.97
CA SER A 281 23.72 -0.90 -17.85
C SER A 281 23.10 -0.70 -19.24
N LEU A 282 22.46 -1.73 -19.81
CA LEU A 282 21.74 -1.64 -21.08
C LEU A 282 20.57 -0.65 -21.01
N ILE A 283 19.80 -0.64 -19.92
CA ILE A 283 18.73 0.37 -19.73
C ILE A 283 19.32 1.78 -19.75
N SER A 284 20.43 2.01 -19.03
CA SER A 284 21.09 3.33 -19.02
C SER A 284 21.62 3.76 -20.39
N GLU A 285 22.04 2.81 -21.23
CA GLU A 285 22.47 3.07 -22.60
C GLU A 285 21.28 3.44 -23.48
N ARG A 286 20.18 2.70 -23.39
CA ARG A 286 18.93 3.01 -24.09
C ARG A 286 18.35 4.36 -23.70
N ASP A 287 18.43 4.73 -22.42
CA ASP A 287 18.00 6.05 -21.96
C ASP A 287 18.83 7.17 -22.59
N ARG A 288 20.15 6.99 -22.74
CA ARG A 288 21.02 7.94 -23.44
C ARG A 288 20.67 8.05 -24.92
N GLU A 289 20.39 6.94 -25.59
CA GLU A 289 19.95 6.94 -26.99
C GLU A 289 18.62 7.67 -27.16
N ILE A 290 17.64 7.40 -26.30
CA ILE A 290 16.34 8.10 -26.30
C ILE A 290 16.53 9.59 -26.09
N GLN A 291 17.39 9.99 -25.14
CA GLN A 291 17.68 11.39 -24.90
C GLN A 291 18.35 12.05 -26.10
N HIS A 292 19.28 11.36 -26.76
CA HIS A 292 19.91 11.84 -27.99
C HIS A 292 18.87 12.04 -29.11
N VAL A 293 18.00 11.06 -29.35
CA VAL A 293 16.92 11.15 -30.35
C VAL A 293 15.93 12.27 -30.03
N ARG A 294 15.58 12.47 -28.75
CA ARG A 294 14.74 13.60 -28.33
C ARG A 294 15.39 14.94 -28.63
N ASN A 295 16.68 15.08 -28.36
CA ASN A 295 17.43 16.31 -28.64
C ASN A 295 17.49 16.61 -30.14
N THR A 296 17.76 15.60 -30.98
CA THR A 296 17.76 15.79 -32.43
C THR A 296 16.38 16.10 -32.97
N ASN A 297 15.32 15.45 -32.46
CA ASN A 297 13.95 15.77 -32.84
C ASN A 297 13.58 17.22 -32.46
N ASN A 298 13.92 17.67 -31.26
CA ASN A 298 13.69 19.06 -30.85
C ASN A 298 14.41 20.06 -31.76
N GLN A 299 15.62 19.74 -32.22
CA GLN A 299 16.32 20.56 -33.22
C GLN A 299 15.56 20.62 -34.54
N TYR A 300 15.09 19.48 -35.05
CA TYR A 300 14.28 19.44 -36.28
C TYR A 300 12.95 20.18 -36.14
N VAL A 301 12.31 20.14 -34.97
CA VAL A 301 11.08 20.90 -34.70
C VAL A 301 11.36 22.40 -34.73
N ALA A 302 12.42 22.85 -34.05
CA ALA A 302 12.83 24.26 -34.05
C ALA A 302 13.20 24.76 -35.45
N GLU A 303 13.91 23.94 -36.24
CA GLU A 303 14.23 24.28 -37.63
C GLU A 303 12.98 24.34 -38.52
N ASN A 304 12.04 23.39 -38.35
CA ASN A 304 10.76 23.43 -39.03
C ASN A 304 9.96 24.70 -38.70
N GLU A 305 9.91 25.12 -37.43
CA GLU A 305 9.27 26.37 -37.03
C GLU A 305 9.95 27.58 -37.68
N ARG A 306 11.28 27.61 -37.70
CA ARG A 306 12.05 28.65 -38.38
C ARG A 306 11.73 28.71 -39.88
N LEU A 307 11.68 27.57 -40.56
CA LEU A 307 11.35 27.50 -41.98
C LEU A 307 9.90 27.95 -42.25
N ARG A 308 8.95 27.60 -41.37
CA ARG A 308 7.57 28.11 -41.47
C ARG A 308 7.50 29.63 -41.29
N ALA A 309 8.26 30.19 -40.36
CA ALA A 309 8.33 31.64 -40.16
C ALA A 309 8.87 32.35 -41.41
N ILE A 310 9.98 31.84 -41.98
CA ILE A 310 10.54 32.35 -43.23
C ILE A 310 9.52 32.26 -44.36
N LEU A 311 8.84 31.11 -44.53
CA LEU A 311 7.80 30.95 -45.53
C LEU A 311 6.65 31.96 -45.34
N GLY A 312 6.25 32.22 -44.09
CA GLY A 312 5.28 33.25 -43.75
C GLY A 312 5.73 34.66 -44.16
N GLU A 313 7.00 35.01 -43.94
CA GLU A 313 7.56 36.29 -44.39
C GLU A 313 7.57 36.42 -45.92
N TRP A 314 8.00 35.38 -46.64
CA TRP A 314 7.98 35.37 -48.11
C TRP A 314 6.56 35.50 -48.65
N SER A 315 5.61 34.77 -48.05
CA SER A 315 4.18 34.87 -48.40
C SER A 315 3.64 36.29 -48.17
N MET A 316 3.98 36.93 -47.05
CA MET A 316 3.58 38.31 -46.79
C MET A 316 4.20 39.30 -47.79
N ARG A 317 5.47 39.12 -48.14
CA ARG A 317 6.16 39.94 -49.16
C ARG A 317 5.50 39.75 -50.54
N ALA A 318 5.20 38.52 -50.93
CA ALA A 318 4.49 38.22 -52.17
C ALA A 318 3.11 38.88 -52.21
N ALA A 319 2.32 38.75 -51.13
CA ALA A 319 0.99 39.38 -51.04
C ALA A 319 1.05 40.93 -51.07
N LYS A 320 2.14 41.54 -50.59
CA LYS A 320 2.35 42.99 -50.75
C LYS A 320 2.64 43.38 -52.20
N LEU A 321 3.47 42.59 -52.89
CA LEU A 321 3.78 42.80 -54.30
C LEU A 321 2.55 42.60 -55.19
N GLU A 322 1.71 41.61 -54.92
CA GLU A 322 0.45 41.39 -55.65
C GLU A 322 -0.49 42.59 -55.50
N ARG A 323 -0.70 43.10 -54.27
CA ARG A 323 -1.50 44.31 -54.06
C ARG A 323 -0.91 45.54 -54.77
N ALA A 324 0.40 45.73 -54.73
CA ALA A 324 1.05 46.83 -55.45
C ALA A 324 0.84 46.71 -56.98
N LEU A 325 0.94 45.49 -57.50
CA LEU A 325 0.72 45.21 -58.92
C LEU A 325 -0.75 45.40 -59.34
N GLU A 326 -1.71 45.07 -58.48
CA GLU A 326 -3.13 45.36 -58.70
C GLU A 326 -3.40 46.86 -58.74
N VAL A 327 -2.79 47.63 -57.83
CA VAL A 327 -2.89 49.10 -57.83
C VAL A 327 -2.33 49.68 -59.14
N GLU A 328 -1.14 49.24 -59.56
CA GLU A 328 -0.54 49.66 -60.85
C GLU A 328 -1.41 49.27 -62.06
N ARG A 329 -2.08 48.11 -62.02
CA ARG A 329 -3.02 47.73 -63.08
C ARG A 329 -4.24 48.65 -63.12
N ILE A 330 -4.82 48.98 -61.97
CA ILE A 330 -5.99 49.87 -61.88
C ILE A 330 -5.62 51.28 -62.37
N THR A 331 -4.48 51.83 -61.94
CA THR A 331 -4.01 53.15 -62.39
C THR A 331 -3.74 53.17 -63.89
N ASN A 332 -3.14 52.11 -64.45
CA ASN A 332 -2.90 52.01 -65.89
C ASN A 332 -4.22 51.98 -66.69
N VAL A 333 -5.23 51.24 -66.23
CA VAL A 333 -6.56 51.21 -66.84
C VAL A 333 -7.22 52.58 -66.79
N GLU A 334 -7.12 53.30 -65.67
CA GLU A 334 -7.67 54.65 -65.54
C GLU A 334 -6.97 55.66 -66.46
N LEU A 335 -5.64 55.60 -66.55
CA LEU A 335 -4.86 56.42 -67.48
C LEU A 335 -5.25 56.14 -68.93
N ARG A 336 -5.40 54.87 -69.33
CA ARG A 336 -5.88 54.50 -70.67
C ARG A 336 -7.26 55.08 -70.97
N LYS A 337 -8.19 55.03 -70.01
CA LYS A 337 -9.52 55.66 -70.14
C LYS A 337 -9.42 57.18 -70.31
N LYS A 338 -8.57 57.86 -69.55
CA LYS A 338 -8.33 59.31 -69.70
C LYS A 338 -7.73 59.66 -71.07
N VAL A 339 -6.84 58.82 -71.59
CA VAL A 339 -6.26 59.03 -72.93
C VAL A 339 -7.31 58.82 -74.03
N SER A 340 -8.17 57.80 -73.93
CA SER A 340 -9.24 57.60 -74.91
C SER A 340 -10.24 58.75 -74.90
N THR A 341 -10.67 59.24 -73.73
CA THR A 341 -11.60 60.38 -73.65
C THR A 341 -10.98 61.67 -74.19
N LEU A 342 -9.70 61.94 -73.90
CA LEU A 342 -8.98 63.09 -74.49
C LEU A 342 -8.87 62.97 -76.01
N ARG A 343 -8.69 61.75 -76.54
CA ARG A 343 -8.63 61.52 -77.99
C ARG A 343 -9.98 61.73 -78.65
N GLU A 344 -11.07 61.26 -78.03
CA GLU A 344 -12.45 61.51 -78.48
C GLU A 344 -12.79 63.01 -78.46
N GLN A 345 -12.40 63.73 -77.40
CA GLN A 345 -12.58 65.19 -77.32
C GLN A 345 -11.84 65.93 -78.44
N ARG A 346 -10.61 65.51 -78.77
CA ARG A 346 -9.83 66.10 -79.87
C ARG A 346 -10.44 65.82 -81.25
N GLN A 347 -11.18 64.71 -81.42
CA GLN A 347 -11.85 64.39 -82.69
C GLN A 347 -13.19 65.13 -82.87
N MET A 348 -13.73 65.73 -81.81
CA MET A 348 -14.96 66.55 -81.86
C MET A 348 -14.70 68.07 -81.95
N GLN A 349 -13.43 68.49 -81.98
CA GLN A 349 -12.99 69.82 -82.42
C GLN A 349 -12.48 69.72 -83.85
#